data_AF-A0AAV8V142-F1
#
_entry.id   AF-A0AAV8V142-F1
#
_cell.length_a   1.000
_cell.length_b   1.000
_cell.length_c   1.000
_cell.angle_alpha   90.00
_cell.angle_beta   90.00
_cell.angle_gamma   90.00
#
_symmetry.space_group_name_H-M   'P 1'
#
loop_
_entity.id
_entity.type
_entity.pdbx_description
1 polymer ?
#
loop_
_entity_poly.entity_id
_entity_poly.type
_entity_poly.pdbx_seq_one_letter_code
_entity_poly.pdbx_strand_id
1 'polypeptide(L)'
;MSSKDADMIEILATDLQVFCEVNGLPVGVMPTDVQLRRYGSSGLARRILMQGGYAKVSESIGWDRIDQSLKAAEKVADLAALVERTLTDAGLPTDRMPPKKTIRELDTLLVNRIECLPGGTGWQKIADHLGWEPKPRQKRGKYTIANFSPGYFDCAVNLRKEVENLLEETDDSLHEGRNIMPSIAVLRTKPFLLNTIRQMGGPDEVAPTIGLCSPSDWRYFREFRTVLRLLNEYMESTDAKGVMPKLRHLQQNGFEELSRLIIRHGGSKAMASRLDLKLPSGKPNDLYWGPFSLSFALEVLDACDTLRFVDRGMIRMPSSDTLVAFGVPNADVLIQAYGGEDAVARRLGLAPPPKYDASPGSENPQQCPRG
;
A
#
# COMPACT_ATOMS: atom_id res chain seq x y z
N MET A 1 -44.73 22.44 -2.85
CA MET A 1 -44.57 20.98 -3.07
C MET A 1 -45.27 20.62 -4.36
N SER A 2 -44.68 19.76 -5.19
CA SER A 2 -45.41 19.19 -6.32
C SER A 2 -46.54 18.32 -5.78
N SER A 3 -47.66 18.18 -6.51
CA SER A 3 -48.74 17.25 -6.14
C SER A 3 -48.19 15.85 -5.85
N LYS A 4 -47.16 15.42 -6.60
CA LYS A 4 -46.49 14.13 -6.41
C LYS A 4 -45.74 14.02 -5.08
N ASP A 5 -45.22 15.13 -4.55
CA ASP A 5 -44.49 15.12 -3.28
C ASP A 5 -45.45 14.96 -2.10
N ALA A 6 -46.66 15.51 -2.20
CA ALA A 6 -47.70 15.36 -1.18
C ALA A 6 -48.16 13.90 -1.05
N ASP A 7 -48.49 13.27 -2.18
CA ASP A 7 -48.90 11.85 -2.22
C ASP A 7 -47.80 10.93 -1.65
N MET A 8 -46.53 11.22 -1.98
CA MET A 8 -45.39 10.45 -1.47
C MET A 8 -45.18 10.62 0.04
N ILE A 9 -45.47 11.80 0.59
CA ILE A 9 -45.38 12.04 2.04
C ILE A 9 -46.50 11.31 2.78
N GLU A 10 -47.72 11.24 2.23
CA GLU A 10 -48.84 10.52 2.82
C GLU A 10 -48.59 9.00 2.86
N ILE A 11 -48.08 8.42 1.76
CA ILE A 11 -47.64 7.01 1.73
C ILE A 11 -46.54 6.77 2.76
N LEU A 12 -45.56 7.68 2.85
CA LEU A 12 -44.45 7.57 3.80
C LEU A 12 -44.94 7.65 5.25
N ALA A 13 -45.94 8.50 5.54
CA ALA A 13 -46.55 8.62 6.87
C ALA A 13 -47.25 7.31 7.28
N THR A 14 -48.01 6.71 6.35
CA THR A 14 -48.68 5.42 6.57
C THR A 14 -47.66 4.31 6.85
N ASP A 15 -46.61 4.22 6.04
CA ASP A 15 -45.55 3.23 6.22
C ASP A 15 -44.80 3.42 7.55
N LEU A 16 -44.57 4.67 7.96
CA LEU A 16 -43.94 4.99 9.25
C LEU A 16 -44.84 4.62 10.43
N GLN A 17 -46.15 4.84 10.33
CA GLN A 17 -47.10 4.44 11.35
C GLN A 17 -47.12 2.92 11.54
N VAL A 18 -47.28 2.16 10.45
CA VAL A 18 -47.26 0.70 10.48
C VAL A 18 -45.92 0.20 11.05
N PHE A 19 -44.81 0.81 10.64
CA PHE A 19 -43.49 0.48 11.18
C PHE A 19 -43.41 0.68 12.70
N CYS A 20 -43.91 1.82 13.20
CA CYS A 20 -43.89 2.10 14.64
C CYS A 20 -44.75 1.10 15.43
N GLU A 21 -45.97 0.83 14.97
CA GLU A 21 -46.89 -0.11 15.61
C GLU A 21 -46.31 -1.53 15.68
N VAL A 22 -45.79 -2.05 14.56
CA VAL A 22 -45.21 -3.41 14.48
C VAL A 22 -43.99 -3.58 15.40
N ASN A 23 -43.19 -2.53 15.58
CA ASN A 23 -41.95 -2.58 16.35
C ASN A 23 -42.07 -2.02 17.77
N GLY A 24 -43.30 -1.72 18.23
CA GLY A 24 -43.56 -1.18 19.57
C GLY A 24 -42.90 0.18 19.82
N LEU A 25 -42.77 1.01 18.79
CA LEU A 25 -42.27 2.37 18.89
C LEU A 25 -43.43 3.35 19.05
N PRO A 26 -43.25 4.47 19.76
CA PRO A 26 -44.31 5.46 19.94
C PRO A 26 -44.75 6.05 18.58
N VAL A 27 -46.03 5.88 18.23
CA VAL A 27 -46.65 6.52 17.07
C VAL A 27 -46.71 8.03 17.31
N GLY A 28 -46.40 8.82 16.28
CA GLY A 28 -46.26 10.27 16.39
C GLY A 28 -44.85 10.74 16.73
N VAL A 29 -43.88 9.82 16.93
CA VAL A 29 -42.47 10.14 17.14
C VAL A 29 -41.61 9.58 16.01
N MET A 30 -40.85 10.43 15.34
CA MET A 30 -40.01 10.07 14.20
C MET A 30 -38.90 9.06 14.59
N PRO A 31 -38.88 7.85 14.02
CA PRO A 31 -37.81 6.88 14.24
C PRO A 31 -36.46 7.40 13.75
N THR A 32 -35.39 7.06 14.46
CA THR A 32 -34.02 7.35 14.04
C THR A 32 -33.56 6.44 12.90
N ASP A 33 -32.58 6.89 12.11
CA ASP A 33 -31.95 6.06 11.07
C ASP A 33 -31.44 4.72 11.60
N VAL A 34 -30.91 4.72 12.82
CA VAL A 34 -30.41 3.51 13.50
C VAL A 34 -31.56 2.55 13.82
N GLN A 35 -32.69 3.05 14.32
CA GLN A 35 -33.86 2.20 14.59
C GLN A 35 -34.41 1.58 13.31
N LEU A 36 -34.54 2.37 12.24
CA LEU A 36 -35.00 1.87 10.94
C LEU A 36 -34.09 0.75 10.40
N ARG A 37 -32.78 0.94 10.45
CA ARG A 37 -31.81 -0.08 10.02
C ARG A 37 -31.82 -1.32 10.92
N ARG A 38 -31.94 -1.13 12.24
CA ARG A 38 -31.95 -2.24 13.21
C ARG A 38 -33.11 -3.20 12.98
N TYR A 39 -34.27 -2.68 12.57
CA TYR A 39 -35.47 -3.46 12.24
C TYR A 39 -35.60 -3.76 10.73
N GLY A 40 -34.47 -3.75 9.99
CA GLY A 40 -34.44 -4.15 8.57
C GLY A 40 -35.13 -3.19 7.59
N SER A 41 -35.58 -2.03 8.04
CA SER A 41 -36.37 -1.06 7.27
C SER A 41 -35.51 0.01 6.56
N SER A 42 -34.38 -0.42 5.98
CA SER A 42 -33.43 0.46 5.27
C SER A 42 -34.06 1.18 4.07
N GLY A 43 -35.08 0.59 3.45
CA GLY A 43 -35.84 1.23 2.37
C GLY A 43 -36.64 2.45 2.85
N LEU A 44 -37.18 2.40 4.07
CA LEU A 44 -37.90 3.51 4.68
C LEU A 44 -36.94 4.68 5.00
N ALA A 45 -35.78 4.36 5.58
CA ALA A 45 -34.71 5.34 5.83
C ALA A 45 -34.29 6.07 4.54
N ARG A 46 -34.09 5.32 3.44
CA ARG A 46 -33.74 5.91 2.14
C ARG A 46 -34.83 6.84 1.61
N ARG A 47 -36.10 6.46 1.71
CA ARG A 47 -37.24 7.30 1.28
C ARG A 47 -37.34 8.59 2.08
N ILE A 48 -37.11 8.54 3.39
CA ILE A 48 -37.06 9.73 4.25
C ILE A 48 -35.95 10.69 3.78
N LEU A 49 -34.76 10.18 3.48
CA LEU A 49 -33.66 10.99 2.95
C LEU A 49 -33.99 11.62 1.59
N MET A 50 -34.65 10.87 0.70
CA MET A 50 -35.11 11.40 -0.60
C MET A 50 -36.15 12.51 -0.46
N GLN A 51 -36.96 12.49 0.60
CA GLN A 51 -37.94 13.54 0.89
C GLN A 51 -37.35 14.75 1.64
N GLY A 52 -36.02 14.89 1.66
CA GLY A 52 -35.32 16.01 2.30
C GLY A 52 -34.94 15.76 3.75
N GLY A 53 -34.96 14.49 4.19
CA GLY A 53 -34.45 14.06 5.47
C GLY A 53 -35.46 14.08 6.61
N TYR A 54 -35.04 13.50 7.74
CA TYR A 54 -35.89 13.25 8.90
C TYR A 54 -36.59 14.50 9.45
N ALA A 55 -35.93 15.66 9.42
CA ALA A 55 -36.49 16.91 9.93
C ALA A 55 -37.68 17.41 9.10
N LYS A 56 -37.51 17.40 7.77
CA LYS A 56 -38.54 17.88 6.85
C LYS A 56 -39.73 16.94 6.82
N VAL A 57 -39.47 15.63 6.83
CA VAL A 57 -40.55 14.63 6.88
C VAL A 57 -41.32 14.72 8.19
N SER A 58 -40.65 14.85 9.34
CA SER A 58 -41.34 14.94 10.63
C SER A 58 -42.25 16.18 10.72
N GLU A 59 -41.76 17.33 10.25
CA GLU A 59 -42.56 18.56 10.16
C GLU A 59 -43.77 18.38 9.23
N SER A 60 -43.56 17.75 8.07
CA SER A 60 -44.61 17.55 7.06
C SER A 60 -45.73 16.61 7.52
N ILE A 61 -45.42 15.65 8.39
CA ILE A 61 -46.40 14.68 8.92
C ILE A 61 -46.88 15.02 10.34
N GLY A 62 -46.39 16.12 10.93
CA GLY A 62 -46.75 16.54 12.29
C GLY A 62 -46.25 15.59 13.39
N TRP A 63 -45.11 14.92 13.20
CA TRP A 63 -44.53 14.01 14.19
C TRP A 63 -43.38 14.69 14.95
N ASP A 64 -43.28 14.38 16.24
CA ASP A 64 -42.19 14.85 17.09
C ASP A 64 -40.89 14.18 16.71
N ARG A 65 -39.79 14.94 16.72
CA ARG A 65 -38.46 14.35 16.59
C ARG A 65 -37.99 13.92 17.96
N ILE A 66 -37.44 12.72 18.06
CA ILE A 66 -36.67 12.34 19.25
C ILE A 66 -35.55 13.36 19.38
N ASP A 67 -35.59 14.16 20.44
CA ASP A 67 -34.53 15.09 20.75
C ASP A 67 -33.29 14.30 21.17
N GLN A 68 -32.50 13.93 20.16
CA GLN A 68 -31.23 13.25 20.35
C GLN A 68 -30.23 14.15 21.10
N SER A 69 -30.48 15.46 21.20
CA SER A 69 -29.59 16.37 21.91
C SER A 69 -29.68 16.21 23.43
N LEU A 70 -30.89 16.03 23.98
CA LEU A 70 -31.09 15.76 25.41
C LEU A 70 -30.47 14.41 25.81
N LYS A 71 -30.74 13.35 25.03
CA LYS A 71 -30.11 12.03 25.26
C LYS A 71 -28.60 12.04 25.01
N ALA A 72 -28.09 12.94 24.16
CA ALA A 72 -26.66 13.10 23.97
C ALA A 72 -26.02 13.83 25.16
N ALA A 73 -26.69 14.81 25.76
CA ALA A 73 -26.20 15.52 26.94
C ALA A 73 -26.13 14.58 28.16
N GLU A 74 -27.19 13.80 28.42
CA GLU A 74 -27.20 12.76 29.47
C GLU A 74 -26.07 11.74 29.25
N LYS A 75 -25.92 11.24 28.02
CA LYS A 75 -24.81 10.32 27.67
C LYS A 75 -23.43 10.94 27.83
N VAL A 76 -23.28 12.24 27.56
CA VAL A 76 -22.00 12.95 27.76
C VAL A 76 -21.70 13.02 29.25
N ALA A 77 -22.68 13.34 30.09
CA ALA A 77 -22.50 13.36 31.55
C ALA A 77 -22.14 11.97 32.11
N ASP A 78 -22.85 10.93 31.69
CA ASP A 78 -22.57 9.54 32.10
C ASP A 78 -21.15 9.10 31.69
N LEU A 79 -20.75 9.41 30.45
CA LEU A 79 -19.42 9.07 29.96
C LEU A 79 -18.34 9.92 30.63
N ALA A 80 -18.62 11.18 30.94
CA ALA A 80 -17.70 12.05 31.67
C ALA A 80 -17.42 11.52 33.08
N ALA A 81 -18.47 11.15 33.82
CA ALA A 81 -18.34 10.51 35.14
C ALA A 81 -17.55 9.18 35.06
N LEU A 82 -17.80 8.40 34.00
CA LEU A 82 -17.07 7.14 33.79
C LEU A 82 -15.59 7.38 33.48
N VAL A 83 -15.26 8.40 32.68
CA VAL A 83 -13.86 8.80 32.42
C VAL A 83 -13.18 9.25 33.71
N GLU A 84 -13.79 10.14 34.49
CA GLU A 84 -13.23 10.64 35.74
C GLU A 84 -12.98 9.52 36.75
N ARG A 85 -13.94 8.59 36.91
CA ARG A 85 -13.78 7.41 37.75
C ARG A 85 -12.64 6.51 37.29
N THR A 86 -12.57 6.22 35.99
CA THR A 86 -11.52 5.38 35.41
C THR A 86 -10.13 5.97 35.65
N LEU A 87 -9.99 7.30 35.59
CA LEU A 87 -8.72 7.97 35.86
C LEU A 87 -8.38 8.01 37.36
N THR A 88 -9.38 8.24 38.21
CA THR A 88 -9.22 8.21 39.66
C THR A 88 -8.76 6.83 40.14
N ASP A 89 -9.41 5.76 39.67
CA ASP A 89 -9.08 4.37 39.99
C ASP A 89 -7.66 4.00 39.53
N ALA A 90 -7.18 4.62 38.44
CA ALA A 90 -5.83 4.44 37.91
C ALA A 90 -4.77 5.38 38.53
N GLY A 91 -5.15 6.26 39.45
CA GLY A 91 -4.25 7.26 40.05
C GLY A 91 -3.71 8.29 39.04
N LEU A 92 -4.46 8.58 37.98
CA LEU A 92 -4.07 9.55 36.94
C LEU A 92 -4.70 10.93 37.18
N PRO A 93 -4.09 12.01 36.67
CA PRO A 93 -4.62 13.37 36.83
C PRO A 93 -6.01 13.52 36.20
N THR A 94 -6.94 14.12 36.96
CA THR A 94 -8.34 14.41 36.57
C THR A 94 -8.57 15.89 36.26
N ASP A 95 -7.50 16.65 36.00
CA ASP A 95 -7.52 18.07 35.65
C ASP A 95 -7.43 18.33 34.13
N ARG A 96 -7.23 17.27 33.34
CA ARG A 96 -7.06 17.35 31.88
C ARG A 96 -7.44 16.05 31.19
N MET A 97 -7.89 16.16 29.93
CA MET A 97 -8.20 14.98 29.12
C MET A 97 -6.92 14.17 28.82
N PRO A 98 -6.83 12.89 29.23
CA PRO A 98 -5.69 12.04 28.93
C PRO A 98 -5.62 11.70 27.43
N PRO A 99 -4.45 11.27 26.91
CA PRO A 99 -4.36 10.75 25.55
C PRO A 99 -5.31 9.58 25.31
N LYS A 100 -5.90 9.51 24.10
CA LYS A 100 -6.76 8.37 23.70
C LYS A 100 -6.12 7.01 23.95
N LYS A 101 -4.80 6.89 23.75
CA LYS A 101 -4.03 5.66 24.01
C LYS A 101 -4.11 5.26 25.49
N THR A 102 -4.00 6.22 26.40
CA THR A 102 -4.07 5.99 27.85
C THR A 102 -5.44 5.47 28.27
N ILE A 103 -6.55 6.09 27.83
CA ILE A 103 -7.89 5.54 28.14
C ILE A 103 -8.06 4.16 27.51
N ARG A 104 -7.54 3.91 26.30
CA ARG A 104 -7.66 2.60 25.65
C ARG A 104 -6.98 1.47 26.44
N GLU A 105 -5.85 1.77 27.07
CA GLU A 105 -5.12 0.84 27.94
C GLU A 105 -5.87 0.54 29.25
N LEU A 106 -6.67 1.50 29.75
CA LEU A 106 -7.49 1.34 30.95
C LEU A 106 -8.84 0.67 30.66
N ASP A 107 -9.56 1.16 29.66
CA ASP A 107 -10.87 0.65 29.23
C ASP A 107 -11.08 0.89 27.72
N THR A 108 -10.95 -0.19 26.94
CA THR A 108 -11.18 -0.17 25.50
C THR A 108 -12.65 0.10 25.12
N LEU A 109 -13.61 -0.34 25.93
CA LEU A 109 -15.04 -0.11 25.68
C LEU A 109 -15.42 1.35 25.89
N LEU A 110 -14.84 1.99 26.91
CA LEU A 110 -15.01 3.42 27.16
C LEU A 110 -14.60 4.25 25.94
N VAL A 111 -13.44 3.98 25.35
CA VAL A 111 -13.00 4.64 24.11
C VAL A 111 -14.04 4.51 22.99
N ASN A 112 -14.56 3.31 22.77
CA ASN A 112 -15.55 3.07 21.72
C ASN A 112 -16.85 3.84 22.00
N ARG A 113 -17.31 3.88 23.26
CA ARG A 113 -18.51 4.64 23.66
C ARG A 113 -18.35 6.14 23.43
N ILE A 114 -17.17 6.69 23.75
CA ILE A 114 -16.84 8.10 23.50
C ILE A 114 -16.84 8.39 22.00
N GLU A 115 -16.27 7.51 21.18
CA GLU A 115 -16.23 7.69 19.72
C GLU A 115 -17.59 7.54 19.05
N CYS A 116 -18.51 6.80 19.67
CA CYS A 116 -19.90 6.67 19.21
C CYS A 116 -20.78 7.87 19.56
N LEU A 117 -20.28 8.88 20.30
CA LEU A 117 -21.05 10.11 20.53
C LEU A 117 -21.32 10.83 19.19
N PRO A 118 -22.56 11.32 18.97
CA PRO A 118 -22.94 11.93 17.71
C PRO A 118 -22.08 13.17 17.42
N GLY A 119 -21.70 13.34 16.14
CA GLY A 119 -20.92 14.50 15.65
C GLY A 119 -19.41 14.31 15.60
N GLY A 120 -18.87 13.13 15.92
CA GLY A 120 -17.43 12.85 15.77
C GLY A 120 -16.51 13.66 16.71
N THR A 121 -17.09 14.34 17.71
CA THR A 121 -16.40 15.21 18.67
C THR A 121 -16.58 14.74 20.11
N GLY A 122 -16.87 13.45 20.34
CA GLY A 122 -17.16 12.91 21.68
C GLY A 122 -16.12 13.25 22.75
N TRP A 123 -14.83 13.16 22.39
CA TRP A 123 -13.71 13.54 23.26
C TRP A 123 -13.75 15.01 23.69
N GLN A 124 -14.08 15.90 22.74
CA GLN A 124 -14.20 17.33 22.99
C GLN A 124 -15.39 17.61 23.91
N LYS A 125 -16.54 16.98 23.64
CA LYS A 125 -17.76 17.16 24.44
C LYS A 125 -17.58 16.74 25.90
N ILE A 126 -16.84 15.66 26.15
CA ILE A 126 -16.52 15.21 27.51
C ILE A 126 -15.57 16.18 28.19
N ALA A 127 -14.52 16.64 27.49
CA ALA A 127 -13.61 17.64 28.04
C ALA A 127 -14.35 18.94 28.40
N ASP A 128 -15.21 19.43 27.50
CA ASP A 128 -16.04 20.62 27.73
C ASP A 128 -16.96 20.42 28.95
N HIS A 129 -17.59 19.25 29.09
CA HIS A 129 -18.47 18.93 30.21
C HIS A 129 -17.73 18.90 31.56
N LEU A 130 -16.49 18.42 31.57
CA LEU A 130 -15.64 18.35 32.77
C LEU A 130 -14.88 19.66 33.04
N GLY A 131 -15.06 20.69 32.20
CA GLY A 131 -14.28 21.93 32.29
C GLY A 131 -12.78 21.72 32.04
N TRP A 132 -12.40 20.62 31.39
CA TRP A 132 -11.01 20.32 31.04
C TRP A 132 -10.61 21.11 29.81
N GLU A 133 -9.43 21.73 29.86
CA GLU A 133 -8.88 22.34 28.66
C GLU A 133 -8.70 21.25 27.60
N PRO A 134 -9.37 21.35 26.44
CA PRO A 134 -9.13 20.42 25.37
C PRO A 134 -7.68 20.56 24.98
N LYS A 135 -6.96 19.43 24.94
CA LYS A 135 -5.60 19.45 24.40
C LYS A 135 -5.67 20.18 23.06
N PRO A 136 -4.90 21.27 22.86
CA PRO A 136 -4.87 21.93 21.57
C PRO A 136 -4.57 20.82 20.58
N ARG A 137 -5.46 20.62 19.60
CA ARG A 137 -5.25 19.64 18.53
C ARG A 137 -3.83 19.92 18.09
N GLN A 138 -2.89 19.03 18.42
CA GLN A 138 -1.55 19.13 17.88
C GLN A 138 -1.82 19.22 16.39
N LYS A 139 -1.51 20.37 15.81
CA LYS A 139 -1.55 20.52 14.36
C LYS A 139 -0.48 19.52 13.94
N ARG A 140 -0.86 18.25 13.74
CA ARG A 140 -0.09 17.29 12.96
C ARG A 140 0.29 18.13 11.77
N GLY A 141 1.57 18.46 11.64
CA GLY A 141 2.08 19.31 10.58
C GLY A 141 1.48 18.74 9.32
N LYS A 142 0.39 19.37 8.88
CA LYS A 142 -0.41 18.84 7.81
C LYS A 142 0.48 19.24 6.67
N TYR A 143 1.23 18.28 6.14
CA TYR A 143 1.66 18.29 4.76
C TYR A 143 0.36 18.26 3.94
N THR A 144 -0.40 19.36 4.01
CA THR A 144 -1.50 19.65 3.14
C THR A 144 -0.87 20.17 1.87
N ILE A 145 -1.46 19.75 0.75
CA ILE A 145 -1.14 20.20 -0.61
C ILE A 145 -0.95 21.72 -0.66
N ALA A 146 -1.68 22.46 0.18
CA ALA A 146 -1.58 23.91 0.36
C ALA A 146 -0.17 24.46 0.68
N ASN A 147 0.77 23.62 1.15
CA ASN A 147 2.14 24.04 1.43
C ASN A 147 3.05 23.98 0.19
N PHE A 148 2.58 23.34 -0.90
CA PHE A 148 3.32 23.24 -2.15
C PHE A 148 2.71 24.19 -3.19
N SER A 149 3.55 24.78 -4.04
CA SER A 149 3.06 25.55 -5.17
C SER A 149 2.25 24.66 -6.12
N PRO A 150 1.20 25.19 -6.79
CA PRO A 150 0.55 24.48 -7.89
C PRO A 150 1.61 24.01 -8.91
N GLY A 151 1.55 22.73 -9.29
CA GLY A 151 2.50 22.10 -10.21
C GLY A 151 3.84 21.66 -9.60
N TYR A 152 4.03 21.76 -8.28
CA TYR A 152 5.27 21.32 -7.62
C TYR A 152 5.65 19.87 -7.99
N PHE A 153 4.66 18.97 -8.04
CA PHE A 153 4.86 17.55 -8.33
C PHE A 153 4.91 17.20 -9.82
N ASP A 154 4.64 18.16 -10.70
CA ASP A 154 4.77 17.94 -12.15
C ASP A 154 6.26 17.89 -12.56
N CYS A 155 7.16 18.39 -11.70
CA CYS A 155 8.61 18.27 -11.86
C CYS A 155 9.10 16.96 -11.22
N ALA A 156 9.63 16.04 -12.05
CA ALA A 156 10.17 14.75 -11.62
C ALA A 156 11.22 14.85 -10.51
N VAL A 157 12.02 15.92 -10.49
CA VAL A 157 13.05 16.18 -9.47
C VAL A 157 12.43 16.38 -8.07
N ASN A 158 11.34 17.15 -8.00
CA ASN A 158 10.65 17.40 -6.73
C ASN A 158 9.96 16.13 -6.22
N LEU A 159 9.30 15.40 -7.12
CA LEU A 159 8.67 14.13 -6.77
C LEU A 159 9.71 13.12 -6.29
N ARG A 160 10.85 13.01 -6.97
CA ARG A 160 11.98 12.17 -6.55
C ARG A 160 12.44 12.53 -5.15
N LYS A 161 12.67 13.81 -4.87
CA LYS A 161 13.10 14.29 -3.55
C LYS A 161 12.11 13.91 -2.44
N GLU A 162 10.82 14.04 -2.67
CA GLU A 162 9.80 13.65 -1.68
C GLU A 162 9.73 12.13 -1.46
N VAL A 163 9.99 11.33 -2.51
CA VAL A 163 10.14 9.88 -2.39
C VAL A 163 11.41 9.51 -1.61
N GLU A 164 12.54 10.18 -1.88
CA GLU A 164 13.79 9.99 -1.15
C GLU A 164 13.64 10.35 0.33
N ASN A 165 13.02 11.49 0.65
CA ASN A 165 12.69 11.88 2.03
C ASN A 165 11.82 10.81 2.72
N LEU A 166 10.82 10.26 2.02
CA LEU A 166 10.00 9.17 2.56
C LEU A 166 10.83 7.92 2.85
N LEU A 167 11.77 7.57 1.97
CA LEU A 167 12.66 6.43 2.16
C LEU A 167 13.58 6.65 3.37
N GLU A 168 14.12 7.86 3.56
CA GLU A 168 14.94 8.21 4.72
C GLU A 168 14.17 8.23 6.05
N GLU A 169 12.89 8.61 6.03
CA GLU A 169 12.02 8.60 7.21
C GLU A 169 11.52 7.20 7.58
N THR A 170 11.53 6.26 6.64
CA THR A 170 11.01 4.90 6.83
C THR A 170 12.12 3.99 7.35
N ASP A 171 11.80 3.12 8.30
CA ASP A 171 12.73 2.08 8.79
C ASP A 171 13.26 1.24 7.61
N ASP A 172 14.59 1.03 7.56
CA ASP A 172 15.27 0.28 6.50
C ASP A 172 14.66 -1.11 6.24
N SER A 173 14.09 -1.72 7.28
CA SER A 173 13.43 -3.03 7.19
C SER A 173 12.16 -3.05 6.34
N LEU A 174 11.54 -1.90 6.10
CA LEU A 174 10.24 -1.78 5.40
C LEU A 174 10.37 -1.42 3.92
N HIS A 175 11.56 -1.01 3.46
CA HIS A 175 11.79 -0.63 2.07
C HIS A 175 12.88 -1.49 1.41
N GLU A 176 12.78 -1.67 0.10
CA GLU A 176 13.70 -2.56 -0.62
C GLU A 176 15.03 -1.89 -0.99
N GLY A 177 15.22 -0.60 -0.72
CA GLY A 177 16.45 0.16 -0.95
C GLY A 177 16.17 1.55 -1.52
N ARG A 178 17.17 2.45 -1.48
CA ARG A 178 17.02 3.87 -1.87
C ARG A 178 16.69 4.12 -3.34
N ASN A 179 17.07 3.20 -4.23
CA ASN A 179 16.88 3.34 -5.67
C ASN A 179 15.67 2.54 -6.21
N ILE A 180 14.83 2.02 -5.31
CA ILE A 180 13.63 1.26 -5.68
C ILE A 180 12.42 2.06 -5.20
N MET A 181 11.42 2.18 -6.05
CA MET A 181 10.19 2.88 -5.71
C MET A 181 9.52 2.22 -4.49
N PRO A 182 9.12 2.98 -3.46
CA PRO A 182 8.49 2.39 -2.29
C PRO A 182 7.20 1.64 -2.63
N SER A 183 6.93 0.56 -1.91
CA SER A 183 5.68 -0.18 -2.07
C SER A 183 4.47 0.69 -1.72
N ILE A 184 3.28 0.32 -2.22
CA ILE A 184 2.02 1.00 -1.86
C ILE A 184 1.80 1.02 -0.34
N ALA A 185 2.28 0.00 0.38
CA ALA A 185 2.18 -0.04 1.85
C ALA A 185 3.02 1.07 2.51
N VAL A 186 4.24 1.31 2.03
CA VAL A 186 5.08 2.42 2.49
C VAL A 186 4.48 3.75 2.06
N LEU A 187 4.07 3.91 0.80
CA LEU A 187 3.45 5.16 0.30
C LEU A 187 2.17 5.56 1.07
N ARG A 188 1.44 4.61 1.66
CA ARG A 188 0.26 4.90 2.50
C ARG A 188 0.59 5.71 3.75
N THR A 189 1.83 5.73 4.23
CA THR A 189 2.25 6.58 5.35
C THR A 189 2.26 8.07 4.98
N LYS A 190 2.35 8.38 3.68
CA LYS A 190 2.24 9.73 3.09
C LYS A 190 1.11 9.77 2.04
N PRO A 191 -0.17 9.82 2.45
CA PRO A 191 -1.31 9.70 1.54
C PRO A 191 -1.32 10.67 0.36
N PHE A 192 -0.75 11.87 0.56
CA PHE A 192 -0.63 12.86 -0.50
C PHE A 192 0.31 12.39 -1.61
N LEU A 193 1.53 11.96 -1.28
CA LEU A 193 2.50 11.43 -2.24
C LEU A 193 1.92 10.22 -3.00
N LEU A 194 1.23 9.32 -2.30
CA LEU A 194 0.53 8.19 -2.92
C LEU A 194 -0.53 8.65 -3.95
N ASN A 195 -1.33 9.66 -3.61
CA ASN A 195 -2.37 10.17 -4.51
C ASN A 195 -1.75 10.83 -5.74
N THR A 196 -0.67 11.59 -5.58
CA THR A 196 0.10 12.17 -6.68
C THR A 196 0.62 11.08 -7.62
N ILE A 197 1.30 10.06 -7.08
CA ILE A 197 1.83 8.94 -7.86
C ILE A 197 0.70 8.21 -8.63
N ARG A 198 -0.47 8.03 -8.01
CA ARG A 198 -1.64 7.42 -8.67
C ARG A 198 -2.18 8.27 -9.81
N GLN A 199 -2.23 9.59 -9.65
CA GLN A 199 -2.66 10.51 -10.72
C GLN A 199 -1.70 10.47 -11.91
N MET A 200 -0.43 10.19 -11.68
CA MET A 200 0.60 10.02 -12.70
C MET A 200 0.69 8.60 -13.30
N GLY A 201 -0.32 7.74 -13.06
CA GLY A 201 -0.37 6.38 -13.63
C GLY A 201 0.04 5.27 -12.66
N GLY A 202 0.52 5.59 -11.46
CA GLY A 202 0.89 4.63 -10.43
C GLY A 202 2.40 4.42 -10.28
N PRO A 203 2.84 3.60 -9.31
CA PRO A 203 4.26 3.47 -8.97
C PRO A 203 5.12 2.94 -10.12
N ASP A 204 4.60 2.00 -10.91
CA ASP A 204 5.36 1.37 -11.99
C ASP A 204 5.65 2.36 -13.13
N GLU A 205 4.70 3.23 -13.47
CA GLU A 205 4.85 4.27 -14.49
C GLU A 205 5.73 5.44 -14.01
N VAL A 206 5.57 5.83 -12.74
CA VAL A 206 6.31 6.96 -12.18
C VAL A 206 7.77 6.62 -11.94
N ALA A 207 8.09 5.40 -11.48
CA ALA A 207 9.44 5.07 -11.05
C ALA A 207 10.52 5.37 -12.10
N PRO A 208 10.41 4.96 -13.38
CA PRO A 208 11.38 5.30 -14.41
C PRO A 208 11.51 6.81 -14.64
N THR A 209 10.41 7.57 -14.55
CA THR A 209 10.43 9.04 -14.75
C THR A 209 11.24 9.79 -13.69
N ILE A 210 11.32 9.23 -12.48
CA ILE A 210 12.13 9.79 -11.38
C ILE A 210 13.45 9.05 -11.18
N GLY A 211 13.79 8.11 -12.08
CA GLY A 211 15.05 7.35 -12.06
C GLY A 211 15.11 6.22 -11.03
N LEU A 212 13.97 5.80 -10.48
CA LEU A 212 13.85 4.66 -9.56
C LEU A 212 13.41 3.39 -10.30
N CYS A 213 13.77 2.21 -9.78
CA CYS A 213 13.27 0.95 -10.31
C CYS A 213 11.79 0.76 -9.93
N SER A 214 10.98 0.29 -10.88
CA SER A 214 9.58 -0.03 -10.62
C SER A 214 9.47 -1.20 -9.62
N PRO A 215 8.46 -1.21 -8.73
CA PRO A 215 8.24 -2.34 -7.85
C PRO A 215 7.99 -3.65 -8.61
N SER A 216 7.34 -3.59 -9.78
CA SER A 216 7.13 -4.77 -10.61
C SER A 216 8.41 -5.36 -11.17
N ASP A 217 9.34 -4.53 -11.67
CA ASP A 217 10.60 -5.00 -12.25
C ASP A 217 11.53 -5.56 -11.17
N TRP A 218 11.60 -4.89 -10.02
CA TRP A 218 12.37 -5.37 -8.89
C TRP A 218 11.87 -6.73 -8.38
N ARG A 219 10.55 -6.89 -8.28
CA ARG A 219 9.93 -8.18 -7.94
C ARG A 219 10.24 -9.25 -8.99
N TYR A 220 10.13 -8.91 -10.28
CA TYR A 220 10.44 -9.85 -11.36
C TYR A 220 11.89 -10.32 -11.31
N PHE A 221 12.84 -9.41 -11.05
CA PHE A 221 14.26 -9.73 -10.83
C PHE A 221 14.46 -10.69 -9.65
N ARG A 222 13.83 -10.43 -8.50
CA ARG A 222 13.93 -11.30 -7.31
C ARG A 222 13.32 -12.69 -7.54
N GLU A 223 12.21 -12.76 -8.25
CA GLU A 223 11.60 -14.01 -8.67
C GLU A 223 12.55 -14.79 -9.60
N PHE A 224 13.17 -14.13 -10.58
CA PHE A 224 14.13 -14.75 -11.49
C PHE A 224 15.33 -15.35 -10.74
N ARG A 225 15.89 -14.59 -9.80
CA ARG A 225 16.93 -15.07 -8.88
C ARG A 225 16.47 -16.30 -8.07
N THR A 226 15.23 -16.28 -7.58
CA THR A 226 14.64 -17.42 -6.86
C THR A 226 14.55 -18.66 -7.74
N VAL A 227 14.21 -18.50 -9.03
CA VAL A 227 14.22 -19.61 -9.99
C VAL A 227 15.60 -20.23 -10.09
N LEU A 228 16.64 -19.42 -10.25
CA LEU A 228 18.00 -19.94 -10.39
C LEU A 228 18.45 -20.69 -9.13
N ARG A 229 18.08 -20.21 -7.95
CA ARG A 229 18.44 -20.84 -6.67
C ARG A 229 17.78 -22.21 -6.52
N LEU A 230 16.46 -22.26 -6.71
CA LEU A 230 15.69 -23.50 -6.65
C LEU A 230 16.13 -24.49 -7.75
N LEU A 231 16.48 -24.00 -8.94
CA LEU A 231 17.00 -24.83 -10.01
C LEU A 231 18.37 -25.41 -9.67
N ASN A 232 19.25 -24.64 -9.06
CA ASN A 232 20.56 -25.11 -8.59
C ASN A 232 20.42 -26.17 -7.51
N GLU A 233 19.58 -25.92 -6.49
CA GLU A 233 19.27 -26.89 -5.43
C GLU A 233 18.70 -28.21 -5.99
N TYR A 234 17.81 -28.10 -6.98
CA TYR A 234 17.28 -29.26 -7.68
C TYR A 234 18.38 -30.05 -8.43
N MET A 235 19.31 -29.38 -9.10
CA MET A 235 20.43 -30.02 -9.82
C MET A 235 21.53 -30.55 -8.90
N GLU A 236 21.59 -30.09 -7.66
CA GLU A 236 22.50 -30.65 -6.65
C GLU A 236 21.90 -31.87 -5.97
N SER A 237 20.57 -31.87 -5.73
CA SER A 237 19.85 -32.99 -5.13
C SER A 237 19.55 -34.13 -6.11
N THR A 238 19.49 -33.82 -7.40
CA THR A 238 19.33 -34.80 -8.47
C THR A 238 20.61 -34.83 -9.31
N ASP A 239 21.09 -35.99 -9.75
CA ASP A 239 22.30 -36.10 -10.59
C ASP A 239 22.06 -35.62 -12.04
N ALA A 240 21.31 -34.53 -12.22
CA ALA A 240 20.84 -33.98 -13.48
C ALA A 240 21.65 -32.73 -13.90
N LYS A 241 22.96 -32.74 -13.65
CA LYS A 241 23.85 -31.60 -13.94
C LYS A 241 23.82 -31.24 -15.43
N GLY A 242 23.60 -29.96 -15.73
CA GLY A 242 23.60 -29.43 -17.09
C GLY A 242 22.38 -29.82 -17.94
N VAL A 243 21.32 -30.39 -17.35
CA VAL A 243 20.08 -30.75 -18.06
C VAL A 243 18.90 -30.00 -17.43
N MET A 244 18.14 -29.29 -18.25
CA MET A 244 16.93 -28.59 -17.80
C MET A 244 15.86 -29.60 -17.38
N PRO A 245 15.32 -29.55 -16.15
CA PRO A 245 14.31 -30.51 -15.70
C PRO A 245 12.99 -30.35 -16.48
N LYS A 246 12.28 -31.47 -16.70
CA LYS A 246 10.93 -31.45 -17.25
C LYS A 246 9.97 -30.90 -16.20
N LEU A 247 9.08 -29.97 -16.58
CA LEU A 247 8.11 -29.36 -15.67
C LEU A 247 7.25 -30.38 -14.91
N ARG A 248 6.76 -31.43 -15.60
CA ARG A 248 6.00 -32.52 -14.95
C ARG A 248 6.81 -33.25 -13.88
N HIS A 249 8.12 -33.41 -14.09
CA HIS A 249 8.98 -34.10 -13.13
C HIS A 249 9.24 -33.23 -11.90
N LEU A 250 9.40 -31.91 -12.08
CA LEU A 250 9.45 -30.96 -10.94
C LEU A 250 8.20 -31.07 -10.08
N GLN A 251 7.02 -31.04 -10.70
CA GLN A 251 5.73 -31.16 -10.00
C GLN A 251 5.62 -32.48 -9.22
N GLN A 252 6.05 -33.60 -9.81
CA GLN A 252 6.00 -34.93 -9.17
C GLN A 252 6.95 -35.07 -7.99
N ASN A 253 8.03 -34.29 -7.93
CA ASN A 253 9.01 -34.31 -6.85
C ASN A 253 8.80 -33.18 -5.83
N GLY A 254 7.63 -32.52 -5.83
CA GLY A 254 7.31 -31.46 -4.86
C GLY A 254 7.88 -30.07 -5.20
N PHE A 255 8.54 -29.91 -6.35
CA PHE A 255 9.07 -28.62 -6.83
C PHE A 255 8.04 -27.86 -7.68
N GLU A 256 6.78 -27.81 -7.22
CA GLU A 256 5.68 -27.16 -7.94
C GLU A 256 5.93 -25.65 -8.14
N GLU A 257 6.47 -24.99 -7.12
CA GLU A 257 6.82 -23.57 -7.19
C GLU A 257 7.86 -23.29 -8.28
N LEU A 258 8.95 -24.06 -8.34
CA LEU A 258 9.96 -23.92 -9.38
C LEU A 258 9.36 -24.11 -10.77
N SER A 259 8.47 -25.10 -10.95
CA SER A 259 7.78 -25.33 -12.23
C SER A 259 6.94 -24.10 -12.64
N ARG A 260 6.17 -23.54 -11.72
CA ARG A 260 5.36 -22.32 -11.96
C ARG A 260 6.23 -21.13 -12.32
N LEU A 261 7.34 -20.93 -11.60
CA LEU A 261 8.25 -19.82 -11.87
C LEU A 261 8.96 -19.97 -13.21
N ILE A 262 9.41 -21.17 -13.60
CA ILE A 262 10.00 -21.42 -14.93
C ILE A 262 9.03 -21.01 -16.04
N ILE A 263 7.74 -21.37 -15.93
CA ILE A 263 6.72 -20.98 -16.91
C ILE A 263 6.62 -19.45 -17.00
N ARG A 264 6.54 -18.78 -15.85
CA ARG A 264 6.44 -17.31 -15.79
C ARG A 264 7.64 -16.59 -16.40
N HIS A 265 8.84 -17.15 -16.29
CA HIS A 265 10.08 -16.60 -16.86
C HIS A 265 10.39 -17.08 -18.29
N GLY A 266 9.37 -17.48 -19.05
CA GLY A 266 9.50 -17.81 -20.48
C GLY A 266 9.62 -19.31 -20.79
N GLY A 267 9.48 -20.17 -19.78
CA GLY A 267 9.44 -21.63 -19.93
C GLY A 267 10.80 -22.29 -20.06
N SER A 268 10.79 -23.63 -20.08
CA SER A 268 12.01 -24.45 -20.03
C SER A 268 12.97 -24.21 -21.18
N LYS A 269 12.48 -23.92 -22.40
CA LYS A 269 13.34 -23.65 -23.56
C LYS A 269 14.14 -22.36 -23.38
N ALA A 270 13.49 -21.28 -22.96
CA ALA A 270 14.15 -20.00 -22.72
C ALA A 270 15.15 -20.08 -21.57
N MET A 271 14.79 -20.73 -20.46
CA MET A 271 15.70 -20.95 -19.32
C MET A 271 16.90 -21.79 -19.73
N ALA A 272 16.67 -22.88 -20.47
CA ALA A 272 17.75 -23.75 -20.96
C ALA A 272 18.71 -22.98 -21.88
N SER A 273 18.21 -22.13 -22.76
CA SER A 273 19.04 -21.25 -23.61
C SER A 273 19.90 -20.29 -22.81
N ARG A 274 19.31 -19.61 -21.81
CA ARG A 274 20.00 -18.56 -21.05
C ARG A 274 21.12 -19.12 -20.19
N LEU A 275 20.91 -20.32 -19.66
CA LEU A 275 21.79 -20.98 -18.68
C LEU A 275 22.64 -22.09 -19.28
N ASP A 276 22.68 -22.21 -20.61
CA ASP A 276 23.40 -23.27 -21.33
C ASP A 276 23.07 -24.69 -20.84
N LEU A 277 21.79 -24.95 -20.57
CA LEU A 277 21.32 -26.28 -20.16
C LEU A 277 20.80 -27.06 -21.36
N LYS A 278 21.03 -28.37 -21.36
CA LYS A 278 20.49 -29.27 -22.38
C LYS A 278 19.02 -29.54 -22.14
N LEU A 279 18.22 -29.54 -23.20
CA LEU A 279 16.83 -29.99 -23.10
C LEU A 279 16.79 -31.53 -23.02
N PRO A 280 15.91 -32.13 -22.19
CA PRO A 280 15.80 -33.58 -22.04
C PRO A 280 15.48 -34.35 -23.32
N SER A 281 14.94 -33.68 -24.34
CA SER A 281 14.65 -34.30 -25.64
C SER A 281 15.89 -34.54 -26.49
N GLY A 282 17.07 -34.04 -26.09
CA GLY A 282 18.31 -34.06 -26.90
C GLY A 282 18.28 -33.16 -28.14
N LYS A 283 17.09 -32.66 -28.53
CA LYS A 283 16.95 -31.67 -29.61
C LYS A 283 17.81 -30.43 -29.32
N PRO A 284 18.56 -29.94 -30.32
CA PRO A 284 19.30 -28.70 -30.20
C PRO A 284 18.34 -27.56 -29.87
N ASN A 285 18.81 -26.61 -29.08
CA ASN A 285 18.05 -25.42 -28.78
C ASN A 285 18.27 -24.41 -29.91
N ASP A 286 17.21 -24.06 -30.64
CA ASP A 286 17.30 -23.05 -31.72
C ASP A 286 17.80 -21.69 -31.23
N LEU A 287 17.73 -21.46 -29.91
CA LEU A 287 18.24 -20.29 -29.22
C LEU A 287 19.53 -20.69 -28.48
N TYR A 288 20.69 -20.52 -29.12
CA TYR A 288 22.01 -20.71 -28.52
C TYR A 288 22.63 -19.37 -28.14
N TRP A 289 22.98 -19.21 -26.87
CA TRP A 289 23.55 -17.97 -26.33
C TRP A 289 25.05 -18.09 -26.03
N GLY A 290 25.65 -19.27 -26.20
CA GLY A 290 27.01 -19.56 -25.74
C GLY A 290 27.03 -20.23 -24.37
N PRO A 291 28.21 -20.68 -23.90
CA PRO A 291 28.36 -21.26 -22.57
C PRO A 291 27.95 -20.26 -21.48
N PHE A 292 27.38 -20.76 -20.38
CA PHE A 292 27.03 -19.97 -19.21
C PHE A 292 26.93 -20.84 -17.96
N SER A 293 27.56 -20.42 -16.86
CA SER A 293 27.43 -21.15 -15.59
C SER A 293 26.23 -20.66 -14.79
N LEU A 294 25.41 -21.60 -14.30
CA LEU A 294 24.32 -21.33 -13.36
C LEU A 294 24.82 -20.78 -12.02
N SER A 295 25.94 -21.28 -11.50
CA SER A 295 26.50 -20.81 -10.22
C SER A 295 26.98 -19.36 -10.34
N PHE A 296 27.67 -19.04 -11.43
CA PHE A 296 28.10 -17.67 -11.70
C PHE A 296 26.92 -16.71 -11.90
N ALA A 297 25.88 -17.16 -12.61
CA ALA A 297 24.63 -16.39 -12.75
C ALA A 297 24.02 -16.03 -11.38
N LEU A 298 24.00 -16.98 -10.45
CA LEU A 298 23.52 -16.76 -9.08
C LEU A 298 24.38 -15.75 -8.32
N GLU A 299 25.69 -15.86 -8.38
CA GLU A 299 26.62 -14.93 -7.71
C GLU A 299 26.43 -13.49 -8.22
N VAL A 300 26.25 -13.30 -9.54
CA VAL A 300 25.96 -11.98 -10.12
C VAL A 300 24.61 -11.44 -9.64
N LEU A 301 23.56 -12.26 -9.64
CA LEU A 301 22.24 -11.82 -9.17
C LEU A 301 22.23 -11.54 -7.65
N ASP A 302 22.99 -12.29 -6.85
CA ASP A 302 23.19 -12.06 -5.41
C ASP A 302 23.88 -10.72 -5.17
N ALA A 303 24.90 -10.39 -5.98
CA ALA A 303 25.55 -9.08 -5.94
C ALA A 303 24.60 -7.95 -6.34
N CYS A 304 23.81 -8.14 -7.41
CA CYS A 304 22.82 -7.14 -7.86
C CYS A 304 21.75 -6.87 -6.78
N ASP A 305 21.25 -7.93 -6.13
CA ASP A 305 20.31 -7.79 -5.02
C ASP A 305 21.02 -7.03 -3.89
N THR A 306 22.14 -7.52 -3.38
CA THR A 306 22.81 -6.91 -2.20
C THR A 306 23.22 -5.46 -2.41
N LEU A 307 23.80 -5.13 -3.57
CA LEU A 307 24.22 -3.77 -3.89
C LEU A 307 23.07 -2.85 -4.29
N ARG A 308 21.86 -3.40 -4.54
CA ARG A 308 20.69 -2.68 -5.05
C ARG A 308 21.05 -1.80 -6.26
N PHE A 309 21.77 -2.40 -7.20
CA PHE A 309 22.42 -1.69 -8.31
C PHE A 309 21.38 -1.30 -9.38
N VAL A 310 20.72 -0.18 -9.14
CA VAL A 310 19.73 0.43 -10.03
C VAL A 310 20.27 1.76 -10.52
N ASP A 311 20.19 2.00 -11.83
CA ASP A 311 20.53 3.27 -12.46
C ASP A 311 19.50 3.60 -13.54
N ARG A 312 19.04 4.86 -13.56
CA ARG A 312 17.98 5.36 -14.46
C ARG A 312 16.74 4.46 -14.49
N GLY A 313 16.35 3.97 -13.32
CA GLY A 313 15.21 3.07 -13.13
C GLY A 313 15.38 1.64 -13.66
N MET A 314 16.55 1.27 -14.15
CA MET A 314 16.84 -0.09 -14.61
C MET A 314 17.76 -0.80 -13.62
N ILE A 315 17.51 -2.09 -13.40
CA ILE A 315 18.40 -2.96 -12.64
C ILE A 315 19.59 -3.28 -13.54
N ARG A 316 20.78 -2.86 -13.12
CA ARG A 316 22.01 -3.04 -13.89
C ARG A 316 22.85 -4.16 -13.31
N MET A 317 23.60 -4.80 -14.19
CA MET A 317 24.72 -5.62 -13.78
C MET A 317 25.85 -4.71 -13.27
N PRO A 318 26.43 -4.97 -12.08
CA PRO A 318 27.65 -4.31 -11.63
C PRO A 318 28.82 -4.62 -12.58
N SER A 319 29.81 -3.73 -12.67
CA SER A 319 31.00 -3.99 -13.48
C SER A 319 31.80 -5.19 -12.94
N SER A 320 32.66 -5.78 -13.78
CA SER A 320 33.57 -6.85 -13.36
C SER A 320 34.35 -6.49 -12.09
N ASP A 321 34.89 -5.28 -12.03
CA ASP A 321 35.67 -4.79 -10.88
C ASP A 321 34.79 -4.68 -9.61
N THR A 322 33.55 -4.24 -9.77
CA THR A 322 32.58 -4.16 -8.67
C THR A 322 32.23 -5.56 -8.16
N LEU A 323 32.05 -6.53 -9.06
CA LEU A 323 31.77 -7.92 -8.71
C LEU A 323 32.95 -8.57 -7.97
N VAL A 324 34.19 -8.34 -8.43
CA VAL A 324 35.40 -8.79 -7.75
C VAL A 324 35.50 -8.17 -6.35
N ALA A 325 35.29 -6.85 -6.23
CA ALA A 325 35.30 -6.15 -4.95
C ALA A 325 34.19 -6.63 -3.99
N PHE A 326 33.05 -7.05 -4.54
CA PHE A 326 31.95 -7.66 -3.79
C PHE A 326 32.25 -9.10 -3.33
N GLY A 327 33.24 -9.76 -3.92
CA GLY A 327 33.68 -11.11 -3.56
C GLY A 327 33.28 -12.21 -4.54
N VAL A 328 32.86 -11.86 -5.77
CA VAL A 328 32.64 -12.83 -6.85
C VAL A 328 33.99 -13.18 -7.50
N PRO A 329 34.53 -14.38 -7.30
CA PRO A 329 35.89 -14.70 -7.71
C PRO A 329 36.01 -14.82 -9.23
N ASN A 330 37.08 -14.25 -9.79
CA ASN A 330 37.39 -14.29 -11.24
C ASN A 330 36.23 -13.76 -12.12
N ALA A 331 35.42 -12.83 -11.62
CA ALA A 331 34.27 -12.31 -12.36
C ALA A 331 34.69 -11.71 -13.70
N ASP A 332 35.82 -11.01 -13.77
CA ASP A 332 36.43 -10.48 -14.99
C ASP A 332 36.72 -11.58 -16.03
N VAL A 333 37.37 -12.67 -15.62
CA VAL A 333 37.72 -13.79 -16.50
C VAL A 333 36.44 -14.49 -17.00
N LEU A 334 35.48 -14.74 -16.10
CA LEU A 334 34.23 -15.43 -16.44
C LEU A 334 33.34 -14.57 -17.35
N ILE A 335 33.22 -13.27 -17.09
CA ILE A 335 32.48 -12.34 -17.94
C ILE A 335 33.07 -12.33 -19.35
N GLN A 336 34.40 -12.23 -19.46
CA GLN A 336 35.08 -12.28 -20.75
C GLN A 336 34.81 -13.61 -21.47
N ALA A 337 34.89 -14.74 -20.76
CA ALA A 337 34.61 -16.07 -21.30
C ALA A 337 33.15 -16.24 -21.76
N TYR A 338 32.20 -15.51 -21.15
CA TYR A 338 30.77 -15.54 -21.49
C TYR A 338 30.35 -14.46 -22.50
N GLY A 339 31.32 -13.76 -23.10
CA GLY A 339 31.09 -12.81 -24.19
C GLY A 339 30.98 -11.34 -23.77
N GLY A 340 31.48 -10.99 -22.58
CA GLY A 340 31.52 -9.63 -22.06
C GLY A 340 30.29 -9.23 -21.24
N GLU A 341 30.36 -8.07 -20.57
CA GLU A 341 29.35 -7.59 -19.62
C GLU A 341 27.96 -7.45 -20.26
N ASP A 342 27.88 -6.92 -21.48
CA ASP A 342 26.62 -6.79 -22.23
C ASP A 342 25.94 -8.14 -22.47
N ALA A 343 26.71 -9.18 -22.77
CA ALA A 343 26.19 -10.53 -23.02
C ALA A 343 25.68 -11.16 -21.72
N VAL A 344 26.42 -11.03 -20.63
CA VAL A 344 26.03 -11.54 -19.31
C VAL A 344 24.78 -10.82 -18.80
N ALA A 345 24.76 -9.48 -18.84
CA ALA A 345 23.62 -8.67 -18.43
C ALA A 345 22.34 -9.06 -19.19
N ARG A 346 22.42 -9.17 -20.52
CA ARG A 346 21.27 -9.55 -21.36
C ARG A 346 20.72 -10.95 -21.02
N ARG A 347 21.60 -11.92 -20.75
CA ARG A 347 21.18 -13.28 -20.36
C ARG A 347 20.43 -13.30 -19.04
N LEU A 348 20.86 -12.45 -18.11
CA LEU A 348 20.26 -12.31 -16.78
C LEU A 348 19.04 -11.38 -16.76
N GLY A 349 18.69 -10.75 -17.89
CA GLY A 349 17.61 -9.76 -17.96
C GLY A 349 17.94 -8.46 -17.25
N LEU A 350 19.22 -8.11 -17.17
CA LEU A 350 19.74 -6.88 -16.57
C LEU A 350 20.15 -5.89 -17.67
N ALA A 351 20.17 -4.60 -17.33
CA ALA A 351 20.86 -3.61 -18.15
C ALA A 351 22.38 -3.75 -17.97
N PRO A 352 23.18 -3.48 -19.01
CA PRO A 352 24.63 -3.53 -18.90
C PRO A 352 25.14 -2.50 -17.89
N PRO A 353 26.36 -2.68 -17.34
CA PRO A 353 26.97 -1.67 -16.50
C PRO A 353 27.04 -0.34 -17.27
N PRO A 354 26.98 0.81 -16.56
CA PRO A 354 27.21 2.09 -17.22
C PRO A 354 28.59 2.03 -17.87
N LYS A 355 28.66 2.26 -19.18
CA LYS A 355 29.95 2.53 -19.81
C LYS A 355 30.49 3.76 -19.08
N TYR A 356 31.77 3.72 -18.69
CA TYR A 356 32.45 4.91 -18.19
C TYR A 356 32.47 5.93 -19.35
N ASP A 357 31.34 6.59 -19.59
CA ASP A 357 31.22 7.67 -20.53
C ASP A 357 32.12 8.77 -19.96
N ALA A 358 33.14 9.11 -20.74
CA ALA A 358 34.22 9.99 -20.36
C ALA A 358 33.67 11.29 -19.73
N SER A 359 34.08 11.51 -18.48
CA SER A 359 33.92 12.74 -17.69
C SER A 359 32.48 13.08 -17.23
N PRO A 360 32.24 13.22 -15.91
CA PRO A 360 30.96 13.59 -15.30
C PRO A 360 30.53 15.06 -15.52
N GLY A 361 30.80 15.63 -16.71
CA GLY A 361 30.66 17.07 -16.98
C GLY A 361 29.63 17.48 -18.05
N SER A 362 28.90 16.56 -18.69
CA SER A 362 28.07 16.90 -19.87
C SER A 362 26.56 16.73 -19.71
N GLU A 363 26.05 16.23 -18.58
CA GLU A 363 24.60 16.19 -18.37
C GLU A 363 24.11 17.52 -17.82
N ASN A 364 23.70 18.41 -18.74
CA ASN A 364 22.90 19.59 -18.41
C ASN A 364 21.55 19.08 -17.87
N PRO A 365 21.25 19.21 -16.56
CA PRO A 365 19.94 18.86 -16.08
C PRO A 365 18.96 19.81 -16.76
N GLN A 366 17.96 19.26 -17.47
CA GLN A 366 16.82 20.02 -17.96
C GLN A 366 16.31 20.87 -16.79
N GLN A 367 16.59 22.17 -16.84
CA GLN A 367 16.17 23.09 -15.80
C GLN A 367 14.64 23.08 -15.81
N CYS A 368 14.01 22.60 -14.73
CA CYS A 368 12.57 22.79 -14.54
C CYS A 368 12.30 24.30 -14.66
N PRO A 369 11.30 24.73 -15.46
CA PRO A 369 10.99 26.14 -15.61
C PRO A 369 10.77 26.74 -14.22
N ARG A 370 11.46 27.84 -13.92
CA ARG A 370 11.27 28.57 -12.66
C ARG A 370 9.86 29.15 -12.69
N GLY A 371 8.93 28.49 -12.01
CA GLY A 371 7.56 28.93 -11.77
C GLY A 371 7.44 29.81 -10.55
#